data_AF-A0A661QB33-F1
#
_entry.id   AF-A0A661QB33-F1
#
_cell.length_a   1.000
_cell.length_b   1.000
_cell.length_c   1.000
_cell.angle_alpha   90.00
_cell.angle_beta   90.00
_cell.angle_gamma   90.00
#
_symmetry.space_group_name_H-M   'P 1'
#
loop_
_entity.id
_entity.type
_entity.pdbx_description
1 polymer ?
#
loop_
_entity_poly.entity_id
_entity_poly.type
_entity_poly.pdbx_seq_one_letter_code
_entity_poly.pdbx_strand_id
1 'polypeptide(L)'
;DHKGTKLWAENSEWHGLEIVGTTAGGSTDENGEVEFIARFRDKEGLRSHHERGQFKRKRKKWLFTEGEMVKSQPISVTKIGRNDPCPCGSGKKYKKCCGA
;
A
#
# COMPACT_ATOMS: atom_id res chain seq x y z
N ASP A 1 5.16 -16.48 17.42
CA ASP A 1 4.23 -17.40 18.13
C ASP A 1 2.80 -17.21 17.62
N HIS A 2 2.10 -18.29 17.24
CA HIS A 2 0.77 -18.22 16.62
C HIS A 2 -0.29 -17.61 17.56
N LYS A 3 -0.10 -17.75 18.89
CA LYS A 3 -0.99 -17.16 19.90
C LYS A 3 -0.87 -15.65 20.00
N GLY A 4 0.37 -15.12 19.97
CA GLY A 4 0.60 -13.68 19.95
C GLY A 4 0.04 -13.03 18.68
N THR A 5 0.14 -13.74 17.55
CA THR A 5 -0.35 -13.25 16.26
C THR A 5 -1.89 -13.11 16.24
N LYS A 6 -2.58 -14.10 16.82
CA LYS A 6 -4.03 -14.07 16.92
C LYS A 6 -4.53 -12.99 17.88
N LEU A 7 -3.86 -12.84 19.03
CA LEU A 7 -4.27 -11.89 20.06
C LEU A 7 -4.15 -10.43 19.61
N TRP A 8 -3.16 -10.07 18.78
CA TRP A 8 -3.09 -8.71 18.23
C TRP A 8 -4.19 -8.46 17.19
N ALA A 9 -4.46 -9.43 16.31
CA ALA A 9 -5.46 -9.28 15.27
C ALA A 9 -6.88 -9.17 15.83
N GLU A 10 -7.19 -9.90 16.91
CA GLU A 10 -8.51 -9.88 17.57
C GLU A 10 -8.74 -8.61 18.42
N ASN A 11 -7.67 -8.00 18.95
CA ASN A 11 -7.76 -6.78 19.75
C ASN A 11 -7.56 -5.49 18.93
N SER A 12 -7.35 -5.60 17.62
CA SER A 12 -7.20 -4.44 16.73
C SER A 12 -8.53 -4.10 16.07
N GLU A 13 -8.89 -2.82 16.06
CA GLU A 13 -9.99 -2.31 15.26
C GLU A 13 -9.50 -2.16 13.81
N TRP A 14 -9.98 -3.01 12.90
CA TRP A 14 -9.58 -2.97 11.49
C TRP A 14 -10.39 -1.91 10.74
N HIS A 15 -9.70 -0.95 10.14
CA HIS A 15 -10.33 0.14 9.39
C HIS A 15 -10.40 -0.14 7.88
N GLY A 16 -9.47 -0.90 7.33
CA GLY A 16 -9.52 -1.28 5.92
C GLY A 16 -8.25 -1.93 5.41
N LEU A 17 -8.37 -2.50 4.21
CA LEU A 17 -7.29 -3.11 3.47
C LEU A 17 -7.26 -2.48 2.07
N GLU A 18 -6.10 -1.96 1.69
CA GLU A 18 -5.87 -1.39 0.36
C GLU A 18 -4.86 -2.27 -0.38
N ILE A 19 -5.18 -2.68 -1.60
CA ILE A 19 -4.22 -3.36 -2.49
C ILE A 19 -3.49 -2.30 -3.30
N VAL A 20 -2.19 -2.18 -3.09
CA VAL A 20 -1.32 -1.23 -3.79
C VAL A 20 -0.94 -1.77 -5.16
N GLY A 21 -0.67 -3.08 -5.25
CA GLY A 21 -0.25 -3.71 -6.48
C GLY A 21 -0.26 -5.24 -6.42
N THR A 22 -0.22 -5.86 -7.59
CA THR A 22 -0.09 -7.31 -7.73
C THR A 22 0.91 -7.63 -8.84
N THR A 23 1.67 -8.71 -8.66
CA THR A 23 2.58 -9.26 -9.67
C THR A 23 2.26 -10.73 -9.86
N ALA A 24 2.02 -11.17 -11.10
CA ALA A 24 1.53 -12.51 -11.42
C ALA A 24 0.23 -12.87 -10.64
N GLY A 25 -0.01 -14.14 -10.32
CA GLY A 25 -1.19 -14.57 -9.58
C GLY A 25 -2.42 -14.94 -10.43
N GLY A 26 -2.24 -15.05 -11.75
CA GLY A 26 -3.26 -15.55 -12.68
C GLY A 26 -3.59 -17.03 -12.46
N SER A 27 -4.64 -17.51 -13.13
CA SER A 27 -5.14 -18.90 -12.99
C SER A 27 -4.11 -19.97 -13.39
N THR A 28 -3.15 -19.60 -14.25
CA THR A 28 -2.06 -20.43 -14.73
C THR A 28 -0.80 -20.31 -13.90
N ASP A 29 -0.62 -19.22 -13.15
CA ASP A 29 0.63 -18.93 -12.46
C ASP A 29 0.85 -19.83 -11.25
N GLU A 30 2.10 -20.12 -10.91
CA GLU A 30 2.46 -20.89 -9.72
C GLU A 30 2.91 -20.02 -8.54
N ASN A 31 3.28 -18.77 -8.82
CA ASN A 31 3.70 -17.77 -7.85
C ASN A 31 2.94 -16.47 -8.10
N GLY A 32 2.74 -15.68 -7.05
CA GLY A 32 2.12 -14.36 -7.13
C GLY A 32 2.54 -13.50 -5.95
N GLU A 33 2.51 -12.19 -6.15
CA GLU A 33 2.79 -11.21 -5.11
C GLU A 33 1.63 -10.24 -4.98
N VAL A 34 1.35 -9.82 -3.76
CA VAL A 34 0.36 -8.78 -3.45
C VAL A 34 1.00 -7.78 -2.50
N GLU A 35 1.09 -6.53 -2.93
CA GLU A 35 1.47 -5.42 -2.07
C GLU A 35 0.20 -4.76 -1.53
N PHE A 36 0.13 -4.58 -0.21
CA PHE A 36 -1.07 -4.07 0.44
C PHE A 36 -0.76 -3.22 1.67
N ILE A 37 -1.73 -2.37 2.01
CA ILE A 37 -1.73 -1.54 3.21
C ILE A 37 -2.94 -1.94 4.06
N ALA A 38 -2.69 -2.55 5.21
CA ALA A 38 -3.71 -2.85 6.19
C ALA A 38 -3.74 -1.76 7.26
N ARG A 39 -4.87 -1.06 7.41
CA ARG A 39 -5.07 0.03 8.38
C ARG A 39 -5.84 -0.50 9.57
N PHE A 40 -5.30 -0.29 10.77
CA PHE A 40 -5.91 -0.75 12.02
C PHE A 40 -5.60 0.22 13.16
N ARG A 41 -6.41 0.19 14.21
CA ARG A 41 -6.18 0.93 15.44
C ARG A 41 -5.90 -0.05 16.58
N ASP A 42 -4.80 0.18 17.28
CA ASP A 42 -4.45 -0.53 18.50
C ASP A 42 -4.45 0.44 19.70
N LYS A 43 -3.94 -0.01 20.86
CA LYS A 43 -3.89 0.81 22.10
C LYS A 43 -3.00 2.06 21.97
N GLU A 44 -2.09 2.09 21.01
CA GLU A 44 -1.16 3.20 20.77
C GLU A 44 -1.66 4.16 19.69
N GLY A 45 -2.73 3.80 18.96
CA GLY A 45 -3.42 4.68 18.02
C GLY A 45 -3.63 4.05 16.65
N LEU A 46 -3.88 4.90 15.64
CA LEU A 46 -4.07 4.47 14.26
C LEU A 46 -2.71 4.12 13.64
N ARG A 47 -2.59 2.89 13.12
CA ARG A 47 -1.40 2.36 12.46
C ARG A 47 -1.73 1.75 11.10
N SER A 48 -0.69 1.52 10.31
CA SER A 48 -0.78 0.85 9.02
C SER A 48 0.38 -0.11 8.83
N HIS A 49 0.09 -1.32 8.37
CA HIS A 49 1.10 -2.26 7.87
C HIS A 49 1.12 -2.19 6.35
N HIS A 50 2.23 -1.73 5.79
CA HIS A 50 2.50 -1.76 4.36
C HIS A 50 3.45 -2.92 4.08
N GLU A 51 2.94 -3.96 3.45
CA GLU A 51 3.70 -5.17 3.20
C GLU A 51 3.48 -5.72 1.80
N ARG A 52 4.43 -6.53 1.36
CA ARG A 52 4.36 -7.30 0.13
C ARG A 52 4.40 -8.77 0.48
N GLY A 53 3.26 -9.43 0.30
CA GLY A 53 3.06 -10.85 0.52
C GLY A 53 3.38 -11.66 -0.74
N GLN A 54 4.13 -12.74 -0.57
CA GLN A 54 4.40 -13.75 -1.57
C GLN A 54 3.46 -14.94 -1.40
N PHE A 55 2.98 -15.46 -2.52
CA PHE A 55 2.03 -16.55 -2.57
C PHE A 55 2.52 -17.62 -3.55
N LYS A 56 2.34 -18.89 -3.16
CA LYS A 56 2.58 -20.05 -4.03
C LYS A 56 1.30 -20.84 -4.23
N ARG A 57 0.98 -21.18 -5.48
CA ARG A 57 -0.17 -22.00 -5.81
C ARG A 57 0.21 -23.47 -5.71
N LYS A 58 -0.42 -24.20 -4.80
CA LYS A 58 -0.30 -25.67 -4.69
C LYS A 58 -1.68 -26.29 -4.73
N ARG A 59 -1.87 -27.31 -5.57
CA ARG A 59 -3.16 -28.02 -5.72
C ARG A 59 -4.32 -27.04 -5.97
N LYS A 60 -4.11 -26.06 -6.86
CA LYS A 60 -5.06 -24.98 -7.21
C LYS A 60 -5.49 -24.07 -6.03
N LYS A 61 -4.74 -24.06 -4.92
CA LYS A 61 -4.95 -23.14 -3.79
C LYS A 61 -3.73 -22.24 -3.64
N TRP A 62 -3.97 -20.94 -3.46
CA TRP A 62 -2.92 -19.98 -3.13
C TRP A 62 -2.61 -20.07 -1.64
N LEU A 63 -1.33 -20.24 -1.32
CA LEU A 63 -0.81 -20.27 0.03
C LEU A 63 0.11 -19.07 0.21
N PHE A 64 -0.13 -18.28 1.25
CA PHE A 64 0.82 -17.27 1.70
C PHE A 64 2.09 -17.97 2.15
N THR A 65 3.24 -17.55 1.65
CA THR A 65 4.53 -18.13 2.02
C THR A 65 5.34 -17.19 2.89
N GLU A 66 5.52 -15.96 2.44
CA GLU A 66 6.40 -14.98 3.08
C GLU A 66 5.80 -13.58 2.90
N GLY A 67 6.13 -12.66 3.81
CA GLY A 67 5.74 -11.27 3.71
C GLY A 67 6.89 -10.38 4.17
N GLU A 68 7.15 -9.32 3.41
CA GLU A 68 8.19 -8.34 3.74
C GLU A 68 7.53 -6.97 3.96
N MET A 69 7.92 -6.24 5.02
CA MET A 69 7.50 -4.85 5.20
C MET A 69 8.10 -3.98 4.11
N VAL A 70 7.23 -3.36 3.31
CA VAL A 70 7.65 -2.41 2.28
C VAL A 70 7.85 -1.06 2.96
N LYS A 71 9.05 -0.49 2.80
CA LYS A 71 9.26 0.90 3.21
C LYS A 71 8.37 1.78 2.36
N SER A 72 7.52 2.57 2.99
CA SER A 72 6.74 3.58 2.29
C SER A 72 7.70 4.42 1.43
N GLN A 73 7.48 4.43 0.12
CA GLN A 73 8.25 5.30 -0.74
C GLN A 73 7.95 6.74 -0.31
N PRO A 74 8.97 7.59 -0.09
CA PRO A 74 8.71 8.99 0.17
C PRO A 74 7.92 9.53 -1.01
N ILE A 75 6.75 10.11 -0.76
CA ILE A 75 5.98 10.81 -1.78
C ILE A 75 6.91 11.87 -2.38
N SER A 76 7.38 11.64 -3.60
CA SER A 76 8.17 12.62 -4.32
C SER A 76 7.22 13.70 -4.80
N VAL A 77 6.92 14.65 -3.92
CA VAL A 77 6.22 15.86 -4.34
C VAL A 77 7.18 16.59 -5.27
N THR A 78 6.91 16.54 -6.57
CA THR A 78 7.56 17.43 -7.53
C THR A 78 7.26 18.84 -7.06
N LYS A 79 8.26 19.51 -6.47
CA LYS A 79 8.14 20.90 -6.06
C LYS A 79 7.92 21.73 -7.31
N ILE A 80 6.67 22.09 -7.56
CA ILE A 80 6.33 22.94 -8.68
C ILE A 80 6.78 24.36 -8.38
N GLY A 81 7.63 24.91 -9.24
CA GLY A 81 8.12 26.27 -9.12
C GLY A 81 7.00 27.27 -9.36
N ARG A 82 7.05 28.42 -8.67
CA ARG A 82 6.07 29.52 -8.82
C ARG A 82 5.82 29.92 -10.28
N ASN A 83 6.85 29.82 -11.13
CA ASN A 83 6.80 30.21 -12.53
C ASN A 83 6.56 29.05 -13.52
N ASP A 84 6.50 27.80 -13.05
CA ASP A 84 6.29 26.63 -13.91
C ASP A 84 4.86 26.61 -14.47
N PRO A 85 4.63 25.95 -15.62
CA PRO A 85 3.29 25.70 -16.15
C PRO A 85 2.39 25.03 -15.10
N CYS A 86 1.17 25.52 -14.96
CA CYS A 86 0.24 25.00 -13.98
C CYS A 86 -0.28 23.61 -14.42
N PRO A 87 -0.27 22.60 -13.52
CA PRO A 87 -0.60 21.22 -13.88
C PRO A 87 -2.10 21.01 -14.11
N CYS A 88 -2.95 22.01 -13.85
CA CYS A 88 -4.37 21.97 -14.19
C CYS A 88 -4.66 22.15 -15.69
N GLY A 89 -3.63 22.33 -16.52
CA GLY A 89 -3.78 22.48 -17.98
C GLY A 89 -4.23 23.86 -18.44
N SER A 90 -4.26 24.86 -17.55
CA SER A 90 -4.72 26.21 -17.89
C SER A 90 -3.79 27.02 -18.83
N GLY A 91 -2.58 26.51 -19.10
CA GLY A 91 -1.53 27.23 -19.82
C GLY A 91 -0.89 28.41 -19.06
N LYS A 92 -1.34 28.69 -17.82
CA LYS A 92 -0.83 29.78 -16.98
C LYS A 92 0.33 29.31 -16.10
N LYS A 93 1.18 30.24 -15.65
CA LYS A 93 2.19 29.96 -14.60
C LYS A 93 1.49 29.59 -13.28
N TYR A 94 2.06 28.67 -12.49
CA TYR A 94 1.48 28.16 -11.24
C TYR A 94 1.04 29.28 -10.29
N LYS A 95 1.87 30.31 -10.08
CA LYS A 95 1.56 31.49 -9.25
C LYS A 95 0.38 32.35 -9.71
N LYS A 96 -0.08 32.18 -10.95
CA LYS A 96 -1.20 32.91 -11.56
C LYS A 96 -2.41 31.98 -11.78
N CYS A 97 -2.39 30.78 -11.20
CA CYS A 97 -3.43 29.79 -11.32
C CYS A 97 -3.63 29.07 -9.97
N CYS A 98 -3.26 27.79 -9.83
CA CYS A 98 -3.52 27.00 -8.62
C CYS A 98 -2.64 27.36 -7.41
N GLY A 99 -1.54 28.10 -7.61
CA GLY A 99 -0.65 28.57 -6.54
C GLY A 99 -0.91 30.01 -6.10
N ALA A 100 -2.13 30.51 -6.32
CA ALA A 100 -2.58 31.85 -5.91
C ALA A 100 -2.96 31.87 -4.43
#